data_AF-A0AAD6IBC4-F1
#
_entry.id   AF-A0AAD6IBC4-F1
#
_cell.length_a   1.000
_cell.length_b   1.000
_cell.length_c   1.000
_cell.angle_alpha   90.00
_cell.angle_beta   90.00
_cell.angle_gamma   90.00
#
_symmetry.space_group_name_H-M   'P 1'
#
loop_
_entity.id
_entity.type
_entity.pdbx_description
1 polymer ?
#
loop_
_entity_poly.entity_id
_entity_poly.type
_entity_poly.pdbx_seq_one_letter_code
_entity_poly.pdbx_strand_id
1 'polypeptide(L)'
;MLRRVILAAALMLNPTGGLVPRPRILGLGNWTNAYVQAKKLVAQMTAEEKSNFTYGYTSTINGCSGKSGGVPRLGYPEFRLQDAGNGVRGTDMVNSYASGIHVGASWNQQLAYDRAKEMGREFKMKGVNVALGPVVGPLGRIARGGRNWAGFGNDAYLSGVLAGVTVRELQESVIACVKHFIANEQETSRNRPYSPRVRSIGRCHRTWTIKHYTSSTSGSKANFPPDTRSASRFVILR
;
A
#
# COMPACT_ATOMS: atom_id res chain seq x y z
N MET A 1 1.77 16.65 -12.78
CA MET A 1 1.10 17.66 -11.93
C MET A 1 -0.38 17.38 -11.62
N LEU A 2 -0.91 16.18 -11.87
CA LEU A 2 -2.26 15.78 -11.43
C LEU A 2 -2.31 14.29 -11.01
N ARG A 3 -1.45 13.87 -10.06
CA ARG A 3 -1.32 12.45 -9.65
C ARG A 3 -1.08 12.21 -8.16
N ARG A 4 -1.35 13.18 -7.28
CA ARG A 4 -1.18 13.01 -5.81
C ARG A 4 -2.46 13.22 -5.00
N VAL A 5 -3.62 13.22 -5.64
CA VAL A 5 -4.89 13.60 -5.00
C VAL A 5 -5.68 12.33 -4.67
N ILE A 6 -5.79 12.05 -3.36
CA ILE A 6 -6.81 11.23 -2.67
C ILE A 6 -6.45 9.76 -2.36
N LEU A 7 -6.18 9.53 -1.07
CA LEU A 7 -6.64 8.34 -0.35
C LEU A 7 -6.99 8.76 1.09
N ALA A 8 -8.22 9.26 1.30
CA ALA A 8 -8.68 9.75 2.60
C ALA A 8 -10.21 9.73 2.72
N ALA A 9 -10.83 8.58 2.52
CA ALA A 9 -12.21 8.35 2.95
C ALA A 9 -12.42 6.83 3.02
N ALA A 10 -12.50 6.30 4.23
CA ALA A 10 -13.23 5.09 4.59
C ALA A 10 -13.16 4.95 6.11
N LEU A 11 -14.18 4.30 6.67
CA LEU A 11 -14.46 4.12 8.07
C LEU A 11 -15.07 5.37 8.74
N MET A 12 -16.36 5.27 9.03
CA MET A 12 -17.02 5.76 10.23
C MET A 12 -18.05 4.66 10.49
N LEU A 13 -17.92 3.91 11.59
CA LEU A 13 -19.01 3.41 12.44
C LEU A 13 -18.52 2.34 13.44
N ASN A 14 -18.95 2.57 14.68
CA ASN A 14 -19.07 1.75 15.88
C ASN A 14 -17.91 1.53 16.88
N PRO A 15 -18.19 1.67 18.20
CA PRO A 15 -17.18 1.74 19.26
C PRO A 15 -17.09 0.43 20.05
N THR A 16 -15.87 0.04 20.41
CA THR A 16 -15.54 -0.52 21.74
C THR A 16 -14.01 -0.56 21.87
N GLY A 17 -13.47 0.29 22.76
CA GLY A 17 -12.13 0.17 23.36
C GLY A 17 -10.88 0.24 22.46
N GLY A 18 -10.35 1.44 22.22
CA GLY A 18 -8.97 1.62 21.73
C GLY A 18 -8.78 2.85 20.85
N LEU A 19 -7.75 3.67 21.13
CA LEU A 19 -7.26 4.81 20.32
C LEU A 19 -8.35 5.54 19.49
N VAL A 20 -9.29 6.17 20.19
CA VAL A 20 -10.27 7.10 19.63
C VAL A 20 -9.95 8.50 20.20
N PRO A 21 -10.02 9.58 19.41
CA PRO A 21 -10.45 9.64 18.01
C PRO A 21 -9.37 9.20 17.01
N ARG A 22 -9.81 8.73 15.84
CA ARG A 22 -8.91 8.43 14.72
C ARG A 22 -8.21 9.72 14.27
N PRO A 23 -6.88 9.72 14.07
CA PRO A 23 -6.17 10.91 13.65
C PRO A 23 -6.73 11.46 12.33
N ARG A 24 -7.02 12.77 12.29
CA ARG A 24 -7.35 13.45 11.03
C ARG A 24 -6.07 13.69 10.23
N ILE A 25 -6.16 13.57 8.91
CA ILE A 25 -5.07 13.96 8.02
C ILE A 25 -4.94 15.49 8.05
N LEU A 26 -3.73 15.97 8.34
CA LEU A 26 -3.40 17.40 8.47
C LEU A 26 -2.78 18.00 7.20
N GLY A 27 -2.46 17.18 6.19
CA GLY A 27 -1.87 17.65 4.94
C GLY A 27 -0.45 18.25 5.09
N LEU A 28 0.35 17.72 6.03
CA LEU A 28 1.69 18.23 6.32
C LEU A 28 2.74 17.76 5.30
N GLY A 29 3.80 18.54 5.11
CA GLY A 29 4.94 18.17 4.26
C GLY A 29 4.60 18.11 2.78
N ASN A 30 5.04 17.06 2.08
CA ASN A 30 4.83 16.87 0.64
C ASN A 30 3.35 16.65 0.25
N TRP A 31 2.45 16.52 1.23
CA TRP A 31 1.02 16.28 1.05
C TRP A 31 0.17 17.53 0.95
N THR A 32 0.70 18.72 1.22
CA THR A 32 -0.11 19.95 1.34
C THR A 32 -0.93 20.23 0.09
N ASN A 33 -0.30 20.21 -1.09
CA ASN A 33 -1.00 20.47 -2.35
C ASN A 33 -2.07 19.41 -2.66
N ALA A 34 -1.71 18.14 -2.49
CA ALA A 34 -2.60 17.00 -2.66
C ALA A 34 -3.83 17.08 -1.75
N TYR A 35 -3.60 17.42 -0.49
CA TYR A 35 -4.63 17.56 0.52
C TYR A 35 -5.59 18.71 0.22
N VAL A 36 -5.07 19.88 -0.18
CA VAL A 36 -5.90 21.02 -0.56
C VAL A 36 -6.80 20.67 -1.73
N GLN A 37 -6.28 19.99 -2.76
CA GLN A 37 -7.08 19.55 -3.92
C GLN A 37 -8.12 18.50 -3.52
N ALA A 38 -7.75 17.52 -2.70
CA ALA A 38 -8.66 16.51 -2.18
C ALA A 38 -9.82 17.14 -1.39
N LYS A 39 -9.49 18.09 -0.49
CA LYS A 39 -10.49 18.80 0.33
C LYS A 39 -11.48 19.58 -0.54
N LYS A 40 -10.99 20.27 -1.59
CA LYS A 40 -11.84 21.00 -2.54
C LYS A 40 -12.80 20.08 -3.31
N LEU A 41 -12.34 18.90 -3.74
CA LEU A 41 -13.19 17.93 -4.43
C LEU A 41 -14.22 17.31 -3.48
N VAL A 42 -13.78 16.81 -2.32
CA VAL A 42 -14.64 16.13 -1.34
C VAL A 42 -15.69 17.07 -0.74
N ALA A 43 -15.40 18.37 -0.65
CA ALA A 43 -16.36 19.39 -0.23
C ALA A 43 -17.56 19.51 -1.19
N GLN A 44 -17.38 19.17 -2.47
CA GLN A 44 -18.44 19.22 -3.48
C GLN A 44 -19.24 17.91 -3.57
N MET A 45 -18.81 16.83 -2.89
CA MET A 45 -19.44 15.52 -2.96
C MET A 45 -20.63 15.38 -2.00
N THR A 46 -21.70 14.74 -2.45
CA THR A 46 -22.81 14.29 -1.58
C THR A 46 -22.36 13.14 -0.66
N ALA A 47 -23.20 12.75 0.30
CA ALA A 47 -22.90 11.63 1.18
C ALA A 47 -22.85 10.29 0.40
N GLU A 48 -23.72 10.15 -0.59
CA GLU A 48 -23.81 8.98 -1.48
C GLU A 48 -22.58 8.90 -2.37
N GLU A 49 -22.14 10.03 -2.95
CA GLU A 49 -20.91 10.09 -3.75
C GLU A 49 -19.68 9.74 -2.93
N LYS A 50 -19.59 10.22 -1.68
CA LYS A 50 -18.54 9.83 -0.73
C LYS A 50 -18.59 8.33 -0.44
N SER A 51 -19.77 7.79 -0.14
CA SER A 51 -19.95 6.36 0.14
C SER A 51 -19.54 5.49 -1.05
N ASN A 52 -20.02 5.84 -2.25
CA ASN A 52 -19.72 5.17 -3.52
C ASN A 52 -18.20 5.12 -3.79
N PHE A 53 -17.50 6.21 -3.52
CA PHE A 53 -16.06 6.29 -3.67
C PHE A 53 -15.30 5.33 -2.73
N THR A 54 -15.84 5.06 -1.55
CA THR A 54 -15.22 4.13 -0.56
C THR A 54 -15.59 2.67 -0.75
N TYR A 55 -16.59 2.38 -1.58
CA TYR A 55 -17.12 1.04 -1.76
C TYR A 55 -16.39 0.30 -2.89
N GLY A 56 -16.06 -0.97 -2.64
CA GLY A 56 -15.42 -1.84 -3.62
C GLY A 56 -16.45 -2.63 -4.43
N TYR A 57 -16.34 -2.56 -5.75
CA TYR A 57 -17.15 -3.35 -6.68
C TYR A 57 -16.29 -4.45 -7.31
N THR A 58 -16.88 -5.62 -7.51
CA THR A 58 -16.32 -6.63 -8.40
C THR A 58 -16.53 -6.17 -9.84
N SER A 59 -15.54 -6.40 -10.69
CA SER A 59 -15.65 -6.10 -12.11
C SER A 59 -15.50 -7.37 -12.91
N THR A 60 -16.52 -7.69 -13.70
CA THR A 60 -16.49 -8.80 -14.67
C THR A 60 -16.05 -8.32 -16.06
N ILE A 61 -15.93 -7.01 -16.28
CA ILE A 61 -15.80 -6.42 -17.63
C ILE A 61 -14.39 -5.91 -17.93
N ASN A 62 -13.69 -5.32 -16.95
CA ASN A 62 -12.40 -4.64 -17.19
C ASN A 62 -11.17 -5.41 -16.68
N GLY A 63 -11.33 -6.65 -16.20
CA GLY A 63 -10.24 -7.53 -15.74
C GLY A 63 -9.47 -7.06 -14.49
N CYS A 64 -9.85 -5.95 -13.87
CA CYS A 64 -9.20 -5.42 -12.67
C CYS A 64 -9.60 -6.25 -11.43
N SER A 65 -8.64 -6.44 -10.52
CA SER A 65 -8.78 -7.21 -9.28
C SER A 65 -9.81 -6.58 -8.33
N GLY A 66 -9.97 -5.27 -8.42
CA GLY A 66 -11.07 -4.54 -7.81
C GLY A 66 -11.23 -3.16 -8.41
N LYS A 67 -12.39 -2.54 -8.18
CA LYS A 67 -12.60 -1.14 -8.51
C LYS A 67 -13.42 -0.43 -7.43
N SER A 68 -13.23 0.87 -7.27
CA SER A 68 -14.14 1.70 -6.48
C SER A 68 -15.22 2.32 -7.37
N GLY A 69 -16.26 2.86 -6.74
CA GLY A 69 -17.13 3.82 -7.42
C GLY A 69 -16.38 5.10 -7.79
N GLY A 70 -16.88 5.81 -8.80
CA GLY A 70 -16.44 7.16 -9.17
C GLY A 70 -17.42 8.23 -8.72
N VAL A 71 -17.16 9.47 -9.13
CA VAL A 71 -18.08 10.61 -9.01
C VAL A 71 -18.25 11.28 -10.38
N PRO A 72 -19.07 10.71 -11.28
CA PRO A 72 -19.19 11.18 -12.66
C PRO A 72 -19.64 12.64 -12.79
N ARG A 73 -20.51 13.10 -11.88
CA ARG A 73 -20.98 14.50 -11.83
C ARG A 73 -19.83 15.51 -11.68
N LEU A 74 -18.77 15.12 -10.97
CA LEU A 74 -17.56 15.93 -10.78
C LEU A 74 -16.44 15.56 -11.76
N GLY A 75 -16.75 14.76 -12.80
CA GLY A 75 -15.76 14.31 -13.79
C GLY A 75 -14.73 13.33 -13.23
N TYR A 76 -15.01 12.67 -12.10
CA TYR A 76 -14.08 11.76 -11.46
C TYR A 76 -14.46 10.30 -11.76
N PRO A 77 -13.65 9.53 -12.52
CA PRO A 77 -13.98 8.16 -12.90
C PRO A 77 -13.79 7.17 -11.73
N GLU A 78 -14.17 5.92 -11.96
CA GLU A 78 -13.86 4.80 -11.05
C GLU A 78 -12.35 4.65 -10.82
N PHE A 79 -11.93 4.25 -9.61
CA PHE A 79 -10.57 3.79 -9.38
C PHE A 79 -10.43 2.32 -9.73
N ARG A 80 -9.41 1.99 -10.50
CA ARG A 80 -9.03 0.61 -10.82
C ARG A 80 -7.85 0.19 -9.99
N LEU A 81 -8.01 -0.92 -9.27
CA LEU A 81 -7.00 -1.54 -8.44
C LEU A 81 -6.61 -2.88 -9.07
N GLN A 82 -5.32 -3.09 -9.29
CA GLN A 82 -4.85 -4.28 -9.98
C GLN A 82 -3.64 -4.91 -9.31
N ASP A 83 -3.69 -6.23 -9.15
CA ASP A 83 -2.53 -7.04 -8.79
C ASP A 83 -1.49 -7.03 -9.92
N ALA A 84 -0.21 -7.29 -9.66
CA ALA A 84 0.41 -7.82 -8.45
C ALA A 84 1.67 -7.02 -8.04
N GLY A 85 2.42 -7.54 -7.06
CA GLY A 85 3.71 -6.99 -6.64
C GLY A 85 4.86 -7.20 -7.64
N ASN A 86 4.62 -7.93 -8.74
CA ASN A 86 5.61 -8.33 -9.74
C ASN A 86 5.12 -8.19 -11.20
N GLY A 87 4.20 -7.29 -11.46
CA GLY A 87 3.67 -7.01 -12.81
C GLY A 87 2.14 -7.00 -12.84
N VAL A 88 1.55 -6.62 -13.97
CA VAL A 88 0.09 -6.53 -14.13
C VAL A 88 -0.50 -7.93 -14.29
N ARG A 89 -1.42 -8.30 -13.41
CA ARG A 89 -2.06 -9.63 -13.40
C ARG A 89 -3.21 -9.70 -14.41
N GLY A 90 -3.40 -10.88 -15.01
CA GLY A 90 -4.65 -11.24 -15.68
C GLY A 90 -4.92 -10.47 -16.96
N THR A 91 -3.87 -10.07 -17.67
CA THR A 91 -3.95 -9.38 -18.96
C THR A 91 -2.81 -9.84 -19.87
N ASP A 92 -2.91 -9.50 -21.15
CA ASP A 92 -1.95 -9.80 -22.21
C ASP A 92 -0.94 -8.65 -22.39
N MET A 93 0.11 -8.88 -23.19
CA MET A 93 1.06 -7.83 -23.62
C MET A 93 1.68 -7.04 -22.44
N VAL A 94 2.04 -7.76 -21.37
CA VAL A 94 2.68 -7.24 -20.16
C VAL A 94 3.85 -8.14 -19.76
N ASN A 95 4.81 -7.59 -19.04
CA ASN A 95 5.95 -8.34 -18.55
C ASN A 95 5.66 -9.02 -17.20
N SER A 96 6.26 -10.20 -17.01
CA SER A 96 6.32 -10.85 -15.69
C SER A 96 7.67 -10.53 -15.07
N TYR A 97 7.67 -9.68 -14.05
CA TYR A 97 8.90 -9.23 -13.41
C TYR A 97 9.36 -10.23 -12.34
N ALA A 98 10.66 -10.22 -12.04
CA ALA A 98 11.22 -10.96 -10.93
C ALA A 98 10.44 -10.68 -9.64
N SER A 99 10.20 -11.70 -8.82
CA SER A 99 9.52 -11.51 -7.55
C SER A 99 10.34 -10.68 -6.56
N GLY A 100 9.67 -10.11 -5.55
CA GLY A 100 10.31 -9.31 -4.51
C GLY A 100 11.54 -9.99 -3.90
N ILE A 101 11.51 -11.31 -3.68
CA ILE A 101 12.62 -12.02 -3.02
C ILE A 101 13.88 -12.05 -3.87
N HIS A 102 13.76 -12.07 -5.20
CA HIS A 102 14.90 -11.99 -6.11
C HIS A 102 15.50 -10.57 -6.13
N VAL A 103 14.64 -9.54 -6.05
CA VAL A 103 15.09 -8.16 -5.87
C VAL A 103 15.82 -8.01 -4.54
N GLY A 104 15.28 -8.63 -3.48
CA GLY A 104 15.92 -8.75 -2.17
C GLY A 104 17.31 -9.38 -2.24
N ALA A 105 17.40 -10.55 -2.87
CA ALA A 105 18.64 -11.29 -3.05
C ALA A 105 19.72 -10.51 -3.83
N SER A 106 19.33 -9.55 -4.67
CA SER A 106 20.27 -8.71 -5.42
C SER A 106 20.98 -7.65 -4.58
N TRP A 107 20.41 -7.26 -3.43
CA TRP A 107 20.88 -6.11 -2.61
C TRP A 107 21.08 -4.82 -3.43
N ASN A 108 20.39 -4.68 -4.57
CA ASN A 108 20.63 -3.63 -5.55
C ASN A 108 19.42 -2.68 -5.64
N GLN A 109 19.62 -1.45 -5.17
CA GLN A 109 18.59 -0.41 -5.24
C GLN A 109 18.29 0.04 -6.67
N GLN A 110 19.28 0.03 -7.56
CA GLN A 110 19.08 0.39 -8.97
C GLN A 110 18.20 -0.63 -9.68
N LEU A 111 18.39 -1.92 -9.40
CA LEU A 111 17.53 -2.98 -9.93
C LEU A 111 16.08 -2.83 -9.44
N ALA A 112 15.89 -2.51 -8.15
CA ALA A 112 14.56 -2.21 -7.61
C ALA A 112 13.91 -0.99 -8.28
N TYR A 113 14.71 0.05 -8.56
CA TYR A 113 14.28 1.25 -9.27
C TYR A 113 13.81 0.94 -10.69
N ASP A 114 14.65 0.28 -11.50
CA ASP A 114 14.35 0.03 -12.92
C ASP A 114 13.14 -0.90 -13.07
N ARG A 115 13.07 -1.94 -12.24
CA ARG A 115 11.91 -2.84 -12.17
C ARG A 115 10.62 -2.08 -11.85
N ALA A 116 10.65 -1.21 -10.85
CA ALA A 116 9.46 -0.47 -10.41
C ALA A 116 9.00 0.58 -11.43
N LYS A 117 9.94 1.23 -12.10
CA LYS A 117 9.68 2.20 -13.16
C LYS A 117 8.93 1.57 -14.34
N GLU A 118 9.42 0.44 -14.84
CA GLU A 118 8.76 -0.25 -15.96
C GLU A 118 7.43 -0.87 -15.55
N MET A 119 7.34 -1.51 -14.37
CA MET A 119 6.05 -1.98 -13.83
C MET A 119 5.03 -0.84 -13.76
N GLY A 120 5.41 0.32 -13.24
CA GLY A 120 4.51 1.47 -13.13
C GLY A 120 3.97 1.94 -14.47
N ARG A 121 4.81 1.92 -15.52
CA ARG A 121 4.38 2.23 -16.89
C ARG A 121 3.37 1.23 -17.41
N GLU A 122 3.57 -0.07 -17.19
CA GLU A 122 2.61 -1.09 -17.62
C GLU A 122 1.25 -0.95 -16.93
N PHE A 123 1.24 -0.75 -15.61
CA PHE A 123 0.00 -0.48 -14.88
C PHE A 123 -0.73 0.74 -15.46
N LYS A 124 0.01 1.82 -15.71
CA LYS A 124 -0.56 3.04 -16.29
C LYS A 124 -1.09 2.82 -17.71
N MET A 125 -0.37 2.09 -18.56
CA MET A 125 -0.81 1.77 -19.93
C MET A 125 -2.09 0.93 -19.94
N LYS A 126 -2.24 0.01 -18.98
CA LYS A 126 -3.48 -0.77 -18.78
C LYS A 126 -4.59 0.03 -18.08
N GLY A 127 -4.39 1.33 -17.83
CA GLY A 127 -5.40 2.20 -17.22
C GLY A 127 -5.65 1.94 -15.73
N VAL A 128 -4.69 1.32 -15.03
CA VAL A 128 -4.77 1.07 -13.59
C VAL A 128 -4.41 2.34 -12.82
N ASN A 129 -5.14 2.61 -11.75
CA ASN A 129 -4.87 3.74 -10.86
C ASN A 129 -4.02 3.33 -9.66
N VAL A 130 -4.26 2.14 -9.10
CA VAL A 130 -3.56 1.61 -7.92
C VAL A 130 -2.94 0.26 -8.24
N ALA A 131 -1.61 0.18 -8.16
CA ALA A 131 -0.89 -1.08 -8.18
C ALA A 131 -0.94 -1.71 -6.79
N LEU A 132 -1.44 -2.95 -6.69
CA LEU A 132 -1.50 -3.70 -5.43
C LEU A 132 -0.12 -4.29 -5.09
N GLY A 133 0.84 -3.41 -4.79
CA GLY A 133 2.20 -3.73 -4.37
C GLY A 133 3.00 -2.45 -4.06
N PRO A 134 4.22 -2.58 -3.51
CA PRO A 134 4.95 -3.81 -3.24
C PRO A 134 4.50 -4.54 -1.96
N VAL A 135 5.01 -5.77 -1.77
CA VAL A 135 4.75 -6.55 -0.55
C VAL A 135 5.89 -6.37 0.44
N VAL A 136 5.54 -6.02 1.68
CA VAL A 136 6.45 -5.95 2.84
C VAL A 136 5.94 -6.79 4.03
N GLY A 137 4.69 -7.28 3.94
CA GLY A 137 4.08 -8.25 4.86
C GLY A 137 3.47 -9.41 4.05
N PRO A 138 3.91 -10.67 4.19
CA PRO A 138 4.79 -11.19 5.23
C PRO A 138 6.20 -10.63 5.15
N LEU A 139 6.81 -10.40 6.31
CA LEU A 139 8.25 -10.14 6.38
C LEU A 139 9.02 -11.45 6.20
N GLY A 140 8.45 -12.59 6.59
CA GLY A 140 9.12 -13.89 6.50
C GLY A 140 9.55 -14.41 7.87
N ARG A 141 8.78 -14.11 8.92
CA ARG A 141 8.98 -14.67 10.27
C ARG A 141 8.93 -16.20 10.26
N ILE A 142 8.07 -16.77 9.42
CA ILE A 142 7.93 -18.21 9.23
C ILE A 142 8.60 -18.56 7.90
N ALA A 143 9.72 -19.30 7.93
CA ALA A 143 10.46 -19.66 6.72
C ALA A 143 9.59 -20.38 5.67
N ARG A 144 8.67 -21.25 6.12
CA ARG A 144 7.70 -21.98 5.28
C ARG A 144 6.44 -21.16 4.92
N GLY A 145 6.46 -19.84 5.14
CA GLY A 145 5.35 -18.95 4.81
C GLY A 145 5.11 -18.90 3.30
N GLY A 146 3.89 -19.22 2.86
CA GLY A 146 3.55 -19.39 1.44
C GLY A 146 3.64 -18.13 0.57
N ARG A 147 3.91 -16.95 1.16
CA ARG A 147 3.97 -15.66 0.44
C ARG A 147 5.25 -14.86 0.69
N ASN A 148 6.23 -15.45 1.38
CA ASN A 148 7.51 -14.77 1.64
C ASN A 148 8.20 -14.32 0.34
N TRP A 149 8.07 -15.14 -0.72
CA TRP A 149 8.63 -14.88 -2.04
C TRP A 149 8.17 -13.55 -2.66
N ALA A 150 6.98 -13.04 -2.27
CA ALA A 150 6.44 -11.79 -2.79
C ALA A 150 7.08 -10.55 -2.15
N GLY A 151 7.59 -10.68 -0.92
CA GLY A 151 8.34 -9.64 -0.21
C GLY A 151 9.84 -9.69 -0.53
N PHE A 152 10.64 -8.80 0.08
CA PHE A 152 12.05 -8.62 -0.25
C PHE A 152 13.02 -9.43 0.63
N GLY A 153 12.53 -10.16 1.63
CA GLY A 153 13.35 -10.91 2.58
C GLY A 153 12.91 -10.66 4.02
N ASN A 154 13.56 -11.34 4.97
CA ASN A 154 13.22 -11.28 6.39
C ASN A 154 13.91 -10.16 7.17
N ASP A 155 14.84 -9.44 6.54
CA ASP A 155 15.46 -8.27 7.14
C ASP A 155 14.63 -7.00 6.90
N ALA A 156 14.36 -6.27 7.98
CA ALA A 156 13.51 -5.09 7.94
C ALA A 156 14.19 -3.88 7.28
N TYR A 157 15.51 -3.77 7.36
CA TYR A 157 16.25 -2.66 6.76
C TYR A 157 16.32 -2.84 5.24
N LEU A 158 16.77 -4.00 4.76
CA LEU A 158 16.79 -4.37 3.35
C LEU A 158 15.41 -4.23 2.72
N SER A 159 14.40 -4.84 3.34
CA SER A 159 13.02 -4.75 2.84
C SER A 159 12.53 -3.31 2.83
N GLY A 160 12.87 -2.54 3.85
CA GLY A 160 12.49 -1.14 3.95
C GLY A 160 13.09 -0.26 2.85
N VAL A 161 14.37 -0.43 2.56
CA VAL A 161 15.09 0.31 1.51
C VAL A 161 14.55 -0.04 0.13
N LEU A 162 14.47 -1.33 -0.21
CA LEU A 162 14.03 -1.77 -1.54
C LEU A 162 12.54 -1.48 -1.79
N ALA A 163 11.69 -1.63 -0.76
CA ALA A 163 10.29 -1.24 -0.85
C ALA A 163 10.13 0.28 -1.01
N GLY A 164 10.92 1.09 -0.29
CA GLY A 164 10.88 2.55 -0.42
C GLY A 164 11.25 3.04 -1.83
N VAL A 165 12.27 2.44 -2.45
CA VAL A 165 12.60 2.67 -3.86
C VAL A 165 11.45 2.25 -4.77
N THR A 166 10.92 1.04 -4.57
CA THR A 166 9.82 0.50 -5.39
C THR A 166 8.57 1.38 -5.34
N VAL A 167 8.17 1.83 -4.15
CA VAL A 167 7.02 2.73 -3.95
C VAL A 167 7.22 4.04 -4.69
N ARG A 168 8.39 4.67 -4.54
CA ARG A 168 8.69 5.96 -5.16
C ARG A 168 8.55 5.89 -6.68
N GLU A 169 9.13 4.87 -7.31
CA GLU A 169 9.12 4.77 -8.78
C GLU A 169 7.76 4.30 -9.35
N LEU A 170 7.03 3.43 -8.63
CA LEU A 170 5.65 3.13 -8.99
C LEU A 170 4.81 4.41 -9.01
N GLN A 171 4.97 5.27 -8.00
CA GLN A 171 4.23 6.52 -7.82
C GLN A 171 4.50 7.61 -8.87
N GLU A 172 5.52 7.45 -9.71
CA GLU A 172 5.69 8.29 -10.90
C GLU A 172 4.60 8.00 -11.95
N SER A 173 4.00 6.80 -11.91
CA SER A 173 2.97 6.36 -12.86
C SER A 173 1.62 6.05 -12.23
N VAL A 174 1.57 5.32 -11.11
CA VAL A 174 0.35 4.81 -10.45
C VAL A 174 0.49 4.83 -8.94
N ILE A 175 -0.61 4.82 -8.19
CA ILE A 175 -0.57 4.77 -6.73
C ILE A 175 -0.04 3.40 -6.30
N ALA A 176 0.98 3.38 -5.43
CA ALA A 176 1.47 2.15 -4.83
C ALA A 176 0.64 1.78 -3.59
N CYS A 177 0.40 0.49 -3.39
CA CYS A 177 -0.31 -0.06 -2.24
C CYS A 177 0.61 -1.03 -1.50
N VAL A 178 1.29 -0.52 -0.46
CA VAL A 178 2.16 -1.32 0.41
C VAL A 178 1.31 -2.31 1.20
N LYS A 179 1.58 -3.60 1.06
CA LYS A 179 0.76 -4.68 1.64
C LYS A 179 1.59 -5.82 2.24
N HIS A 180 1.05 -6.69 3.09
CA HIS A 180 -0.25 -6.62 3.76
C HIS A 180 -0.02 -6.09 5.17
N PHE A 181 -0.66 -4.97 5.49
CA PHE A 181 -0.56 -4.35 6.79
C PHE A 181 -1.55 -5.04 7.73
N ILE A 182 -1.14 -5.76 8.77
CA ILE A 182 0.22 -6.20 9.16
C ILE A 182 0.09 -7.62 9.74
N ALA A 183 1.18 -8.30 10.09
CA ALA A 183 1.17 -9.62 10.75
C ALA A 183 0.74 -10.84 9.93
N ASN A 184 0.47 -10.69 8.64
CA ASN A 184 0.06 -11.80 7.80
C ASN A 184 1.26 -12.68 7.40
N GLU A 185 1.89 -13.34 8.38
CA GLU A 185 3.12 -14.13 8.25
C GLU A 185 2.90 -15.58 7.81
N GLN A 186 1.64 -16.03 7.70
CA GLN A 186 1.29 -17.39 7.27
C GLN A 186 -0.06 -17.43 6.55
N GLU A 187 -0.16 -18.35 5.59
CA GLU A 187 -1.39 -18.55 4.84
C GLU A 187 -2.40 -19.42 5.60
N THR A 188 -1.90 -20.41 6.32
CA THR A 188 -2.72 -21.31 7.13
C THR A 188 -3.57 -20.49 8.07
N SER A 189 -4.89 -20.58 7.87
CA SER A 189 -5.88 -19.96 8.73
C SER A 189 -5.93 -18.42 8.73
N ARG A 190 -5.40 -17.77 7.69
CA ARG A 190 -5.46 -16.30 7.54
C ARG A 190 -6.89 -15.73 7.48
N ASN A 191 -7.86 -16.52 6.99
CA ASN A 191 -9.27 -16.14 6.83
C ASN A 191 -10.22 -17.07 7.60
N ARG A 192 -9.85 -17.53 8.82
CA ARG A 192 -10.77 -18.35 9.61
C ARG A 192 -12.09 -17.60 9.85
N PRO A 193 -13.26 -18.22 9.65
CA PRO A 193 -14.48 -17.72 10.26
C PRO A 193 -14.26 -17.62 11.77
N TYR A 194 -14.71 -16.52 12.37
CA TYR A 194 -14.38 -16.10 13.72
C TYR A 194 -14.32 -17.24 14.75
N SER A 195 -13.20 -17.34 15.48
CA SER A 195 -13.05 -18.17 16.67
C SER A 195 -12.53 -17.31 17.81
N PRO A 196 -13.17 -17.28 19.00
CA PRO A 196 -12.86 -16.36 20.10
C PRO A 196 -11.49 -16.60 20.78
N ARG A 197 -10.62 -17.46 20.23
CA ARG A 197 -9.30 -17.79 20.78
C ARG A 197 -8.19 -17.51 19.77
N VAL A 198 -7.90 -16.23 19.53
CA VAL A 198 -6.62 -15.83 18.92
C VAL A 198 -6.01 -14.71 19.78
N ARG A 199 -4.97 -15.05 20.54
CA ARG A 199 -4.16 -14.06 21.28
C ARG A 199 -3.16 -13.44 20.30
N SER A 200 -3.19 -12.12 20.15
CA SER A 200 -2.15 -11.39 19.42
C SER A 200 -0.85 -11.35 20.24
N ILE A 201 0.28 -11.64 19.59
CA ILE A 201 1.62 -11.56 20.20
C ILE A 201 2.07 -10.10 20.18
N GLY A 202 1.68 -9.34 21.21
CA GLY A 202 1.75 -7.87 21.24
C GLY A 202 3.13 -7.22 21.51
N ARG A 203 4.22 -7.99 21.68
CA ARG A 203 5.53 -7.41 22.06
C ARG A 203 6.57 -7.40 20.93
N CYS A 204 6.69 -8.46 20.13
CA CYS A 204 7.61 -8.50 18.98
C CYS A 204 7.10 -7.70 17.76
N HIS A 205 5.78 -7.44 17.72
CA HIS A 205 5.09 -6.78 16.61
C HIS A 205 5.47 -5.31 16.40
N ARG A 206 5.78 -4.61 17.49
CA ARG A 206 6.01 -3.16 17.45
C ARG A 206 7.37 -2.76 16.88
N THR A 207 8.39 -3.58 17.08
CA THR A 207 9.77 -3.17 16.79
C THR A 207 10.23 -3.55 15.38
N TRP A 208 9.77 -4.69 14.85
CA TRP A 208 10.25 -5.23 13.58
C TRP A 208 9.29 -4.99 12.43
N THR A 209 8.00 -5.18 12.67
CA THR A 209 7.00 -5.11 11.60
C THR A 209 6.63 -3.65 11.28
N ILE A 210 6.63 -2.74 12.26
CA ILE A 210 6.25 -1.33 12.00
C ILE A 210 7.40 -0.55 11.33
N LYS A 211 8.67 -0.83 11.65
CA LYS A 211 9.82 -0.09 11.12
C LYS A 211 9.92 -0.13 9.58
N HIS A 212 9.61 -1.26 8.94
CA HIS A 212 9.66 -1.34 7.47
C HIS A 212 8.46 -0.66 6.78
N TYR A 213 7.30 -0.59 7.45
CA TYR A 213 6.19 0.25 6.99
C TYR A 213 6.61 1.73 7.03
N THR A 214 7.34 2.16 8.07
CA THR A 214 7.80 3.56 8.15
C THR A 214 8.83 3.91 7.06
N SER A 215 9.72 3.00 6.67
CA SER A 215 10.67 3.26 5.57
C SER A 215 9.99 3.24 4.19
N SER A 216 9.04 2.33 3.97
CA SER A 216 8.28 2.28 2.71
C SER A 216 7.34 3.47 2.52
N THR A 217 6.80 4.05 3.60
CA THR A 217 6.01 5.29 3.54
C THR A 217 6.86 6.55 3.50
N SER A 218 8.10 6.53 4.03
CA SER A 218 8.91 7.74 4.19
C SER A 218 9.91 8.02 3.08
N GLY A 219 10.15 7.13 2.10
CA GLY A 219 10.85 7.37 0.82
C GLY A 219 12.11 8.27 0.85
N SER A 220 12.83 8.33 1.96
CA SER A 220 14.01 9.19 2.19
C SER A 220 15.26 8.32 2.33
N LYS A 221 16.43 8.89 2.01
CA LYS A 221 17.73 8.22 2.21
C LYS A 221 17.78 7.70 3.66
N ALA A 222 18.11 6.42 3.83
CA ALA A 222 18.14 5.76 5.13
C ALA A 222 19.26 6.34 6.02
N ASN A 223 18.98 7.47 6.68
CA ASN A 223 19.77 7.95 7.79
C ASN A 223 18.95 7.75 9.06
N PHE A 224 19.21 6.64 9.75
CA PHE A 224 18.65 6.39 11.08
C PHE A 224 19.57 7.00 12.14
N PRO A 225 19.11 7.96 12.97
CA PRO A 225 19.84 8.32 14.19
C PRO A 225 19.72 7.19 15.23
N PRO A 226 20.70 7.07 16.16
CA PRO A 226 20.86 5.90 17.04
C PRO A 226 19.81 5.76 18.17
N ASP A 227 18.86 6.68 18.33
CA ASP A 227 17.92 6.65 19.44
C ASP A 227 16.52 6.13 19.05
N THR A 228 16.07 5.09 19.75
CA THR A 228 14.93 4.22 19.40
C THR A 228 13.65 4.53 20.19
N ARG A 229 13.54 5.69 20.85
CA ARG A 229 12.46 5.93 21.84
C ARG A 229 11.25 6.74 21.38
N SER A 230 11.18 7.20 20.12
CA SER A 230 10.03 7.99 19.65
C SER A 230 9.47 7.51 18.31
N ALA A 231 8.94 6.27 18.28
CA ALA A 231 8.17 5.76 17.14
C ALA A 231 6.66 5.89 17.40
N SER A 232 6.21 7.11 17.68
CA SER A 232 4.79 7.44 17.88
C SER A 232 4.41 8.63 17.02
N ARG A 233 4.26 8.41 15.71
CA ARG A 233 3.54 9.30 14.77
C ARG A 233 3.29 8.52 13.46
N PHE A 234 2.11 7.93 13.37
CA PHE A 234 1.63 7.19 12.20
C PHE A 234 1.02 8.16 11.18
N VAL A 235 1.61 8.24 9.99
CA VAL A 235 0.93 8.73 8.78
C VAL A 235 1.33 7.81 7.62
N ILE A 236 0.30 7.18 7.06
CA ILE A 236 0.34 6.23 5.95
C ILE A 236 0.29 7.04 4.63
N LEU A 237 1.19 6.65 3.72
CA LEU A 237 1.31 7.03 2.29
C LEU A 237 2.07 8.34 2.00
N ARG A 238 2.79 8.36 0.87
CA ARG A 238 3.54 9.50 0.28
C ARG A 238 2.96 10.03 -1.01
#